data_AF-A0A9Q1DX83-F1
#
_entry.id   AF-A0A9Q1DX83-F1
#
_cell.length_a   1.000
_cell.length_b   1.000
_cell.length_c   1.000
_cell.angle_alpha   90.00
_cell.angle_beta   90.00
_cell.angle_gamma   90.00
#
_symmetry.space_group_name_H-M   'P 1'
#
loop_
_entity.id
_entity.type
_entity.pdbx_description
1 polymer ?
#
loop_
_entity_poly.entity_id
_entity_poly.type
_entity_poly.pdbx_seq_one_letter_code
_entity_poly.pdbx_strand_id
1 'polypeptide(L)'
;MGAIVAFALFLGTLSYSQGVELTQPGSMVVTPGHSLTINCKVSGYSLTDSSYATHWIRQPAGKALEWIGIIIYNGGTAYKDSLKNKFTISRDTSSSTVSLQGAAC
;
A
#
# COMPACT_ATOMS: atom_id res chain seq x y z
N MET A 1 -10.42 53.73 -14.24
CA MET A 1 -11.39 52.62 -14.12
C MET A 1 -11.16 51.67 -15.29
N GLY A 2 -10.88 50.40 -15.02
CA GLY A 2 -10.80 49.34 -16.04
C GLY A 2 -9.49 48.54 -15.99
N ALA A 3 -9.35 47.63 -15.02
CA ALA A 3 -8.37 46.55 -15.11
C ALA A 3 -9.01 45.37 -15.85
N ILE A 4 -8.43 44.97 -16.97
CA ILE A 4 -8.84 43.78 -17.71
C ILE A 4 -8.35 42.56 -16.92
N VAL A 5 -9.27 41.89 -16.22
CA VAL A 5 -8.98 40.63 -15.53
C VAL A 5 -8.96 39.52 -16.58
N ALA A 6 -7.77 39.09 -16.98
CA ALA A 6 -7.60 37.93 -17.85
C ALA A 6 -7.86 36.65 -17.03
N PHE A 7 -9.08 36.10 -17.11
CA PHE A 7 -9.39 34.77 -16.62
C PHE A 7 -8.81 33.72 -17.60
N ALA A 8 -7.60 33.26 -17.34
CA ALA A 8 -7.06 32.08 -18.01
C ALA A 8 -7.72 30.83 -17.42
N LEU A 9 -8.76 30.32 -18.08
CA LEU A 9 -9.29 28.98 -17.79
C LEU A 9 -8.31 27.95 -18.36
N PHE A 10 -7.41 27.45 -17.50
CA PHE A 10 -6.66 26.24 -17.80
C PHE A 10 -7.64 25.06 -17.82
N LEU A 11 -8.12 24.70 -19.01
CA LEU A 11 -8.76 23.40 -19.25
C LEU A 11 -7.66 22.34 -19.25
N GLY A 12 -7.21 21.96 -18.05
CA GLY A 12 -6.39 20.77 -17.89
C GLY A 12 -7.21 19.56 -18.31
N THR A 13 -6.67 18.73 -19.20
CA THR A 13 -7.29 17.43 -19.50
C THR A 13 -7.27 16.60 -18.23
N LEU A 14 -8.44 16.30 -17.67
CA LEU A 14 -8.58 15.28 -16.62
C LEU A 14 -8.28 13.93 -17.27
N SER A 15 -7.01 13.52 -17.26
CA SER A 15 -6.63 12.14 -17.55
C SER A 15 -7.10 11.29 -16.37
N TYR A 16 -8.33 10.77 -16.44
CA TYR A 16 -8.85 9.84 -15.44
C TYR A 16 -8.24 8.46 -15.68
N SER A 17 -7.11 8.20 -15.01
CA SER A 17 -6.52 6.87 -14.93
C SER A 17 -7.40 6.01 -14.01
N GLN A 18 -8.16 5.06 -14.57
CA GLN A 18 -8.78 3.98 -13.79
C GLN A 18 -7.76 2.85 -13.54
N GLY A 19 -6.64 3.20 -12.91
CA GLY A 19 -5.61 2.24 -12.51
C GLY A 19 -5.71 1.88 -11.03
N VAL A 20 -5.28 0.67 -10.68
CA VAL A 20 -4.97 0.31 -9.30
C VAL A 20 -3.60 0.89 -8.96
N GLU A 21 -3.50 1.62 -7.85
CA GLU A 21 -2.25 2.17 -7.34
C GLU A 21 -2.03 1.74 -5.88
N LEU A 22 -0.78 1.35 -5.58
CA LEU A 22 -0.31 0.97 -4.26
C LEU A 22 0.83 1.91 -3.84
N THR A 23 0.55 2.83 -2.94
CA THR A 23 1.52 3.84 -2.48
C THR A 23 2.14 3.41 -1.16
N GLN A 24 3.47 3.27 -1.13
CA GLN A 24 4.25 2.92 0.06
C GLN A 24 5.50 3.82 0.19
N PRO A 25 6.16 3.90 1.36
CA PRO A 25 7.45 4.59 1.48
C PRO A 25 8.48 4.00 0.51
N GLY A 26 9.21 4.85 -0.22
CA GLY A 26 10.17 4.38 -1.23
C GLY A 26 11.42 3.72 -0.66
N SER A 27 11.92 4.23 0.47
CA SER A 27 13.03 3.63 1.22
C SER A 27 12.85 3.93 2.70
N MET A 28 13.24 2.97 3.54
CA MET A 28 13.21 3.11 4.99
C MET A 28 14.45 2.44 5.56
N VAL A 29 15.17 3.16 6.42
CA VAL A 29 16.27 2.60 7.21
C VAL A 29 15.76 2.42 8.63
N VAL A 30 15.79 1.18 9.12
CA VAL A 30 15.34 0.85 10.47
C VAL A 30 16.47 0.17 11.21
N THR A 31 16.66 0.54 12.47
CA THR A 31 17.65 -0.10 13.35
C THR A 31 17.25 -1.56 13.61
N PRO A 32 18.18 -2.52 13.47
CA PRO A 32 17.92 -3.92 13.82
C PRO A 32 17.32 -4.06 15.23
N GLY A 33 16.37 -4.97 15.39
CA GLY A 33 15.66 -5.21 16.65
C GLY A 33 14.53 -4.21 16.98
N HIS A 34 14.36 -3.15 16.19
CA HIS A 34 13.18 -2.28 16.29
C HIS A 34 12.04 -2.75 15.39
N SER A 35 10.82 -2.40 15.78
CA SER A 35 9.61 -2.65 15.00
C SER A 35 9.67 -1.90 13.67
N LEU A 36 9.32 -2.58 12.59
CA LEU A 36 9.11 -2.01 11.26
C LEU A 36 7.61 -2.05 10.95
N THR A 37 7.07 -0.92 10.49
CA THR A 37 5.71 -0.83 9.96
C THR A 37 5.75 -0.22 8.57
N ILE A 38 5.28 -0.96 7.58
CA ILE A 38 5.10 -0.47 6.21
C ILE A 38 3.60 -0.26 5.98
N ASN A 39 3.22 0.97 5.63
CA ASN A 39 1.86 1.30 5.26
C ASN A 39 1.75 1.38 3.74
N CYS A 40 0.79 0.67 3.18
CA CYS A 40 0.44 0.70 1.77
C CYS A 40 -0.95 1.33 1.63
N LYS A 41 -1.01 2.52 1.05
CA LYS A 41 -2.28 3.16 0.69
C LYS A 41 -2.75 2.61 -0.64
N VAL A 42 -3.97 2.11 -0.66
CA VAL A 42 -4.62 1.54 -1.82
C VAL A 42 -5.52 2.58 -2.46
N SER A 43 -5.46 2.68 -3.79
CA SER A 43 -6.47 3.37 -4.59
C SER A 43 -6.81 2.58 -5.85
N GLY A 44 -8.00 2.83 -6.41
CA GLY A 44 -8.53 2.08 -7.55
C GLY A 44 -9.39 0.85 -7.18
N TYR A 45 -9.39 0.41 -5.93
CA TYR A 45 -10.36 -0.56 -5.41
C TYR A 45 -10.69 -0.31 -3.93
N SER A 46 -11.82 -0.87 -3.46
CA SER A 46 -12.18 -0.87 -2.04
C SER A 46 -11.59 -2.08 -1.33
N LEU A 47 -11.01 -1.88 -0.15
CA LEU A 47 -10.53 -2.97 0.69
C LEU A 47 -11.63 -3.93 1.16
N THR A 48 -12.91 -3.57 1.01
CA THR A 48 -14.07 -4.43 1.35
C THR A 48 -14.70 -5.09 0.13
N ASP A 49 -14.18 -4.86 -1.07
CA ASP A 49 -14.65 -5.52 -2.29
C ASP A 49 -14.10 -6.96 -2.36
N SER A 50 -15.01 -7.93 -2.44
CA SER A 50 -14.68 -9.37 -2.50
C SER A 50 -13.92 -9.79 -3.76
N SER A 51 -13.88 -8.93 -4.78
CA SER A 51 -13.14 -9.16 -6.02
C SER A 51 -11.64 -8.91 -5.86
N TYR A 52 -11.20 -8.34 -4.74
CA TYR A 52 -9.82 -7.93 -4.51
C TYR A 52 -9.22 -8.53 -3.23
N ALA A 53 -7.90 -8.69 -3.27
CA ALA A 53 -7.09 -9.02 -2.12
C ALA A 53 -5.73 -8.31 -2.23
N THR A 54 -5.12 -8.01 -1.08
CA THR A 54 -3.84 -7.29 -1.03
C THR A 54 -2.75 -8.23 -0.55
N HIS A 55 -1.71 -8.42 -1.37
CA HIS A 55 -0.59 -9.30 -1.07
C HIS A 55 0.63 -8.50 -0.61
N TRP A 56 1.39 -9.08 0.31
CA TRP A 56 2.73 -8.62 0.67
C TRP A 56 3.77 -9.58 0.11
N ILE A 57 4.76 -9.02 -0.57
CA ILE A 57 5.92 -9.72 -1.11
C ILE A 57 7.18 -8.97 -0.69
N ARG A 58 8.30 -9.68 -0.54
CA ARG A 58 9.62 -9.08 -0.31
C ARG A 58 10.65 -9.65 -1.26
N GLN A 59 11.71 -8.88 -1.51
CA GLN A 59 12.88 -9.34 -2.22
C GLN A 59 14.14 -9.06 -1.41
N PRO A 60 14.73 -10.07 -0.74
CA PRO A 60 16.04 -9.91 -0.14
C PRO A 60 17.10 -9.69 -1.23
N ALA A 61 18.14 -8.91 -0.92
CA ALA A 61 19.24 -8.66 -1.87
C ALA A 61 19.85 -10.00 -2.37
N GLY A 62 19.97 -10.14 -3.69
CA GLY A 62 20.48 -11.36 -4.34
C GLY A 62 19.55 -12.57 -4.29
N LYS A 63 18.28 -12.42 -3.87
CA LYS A 63 17.30 -13.52 -3.81
C LYS A 63 16.08 -13.25 -4.70
N ALA A 64 15.34 -14.32 -4.99
CA ALA A 64 14.06 -14.25 -5.67
C ALA A 64 12.99 -13.57 -4.80
N LEU A 65 11.89 -13.15 -5.45
CA LEU A 65 10.70 -12.67 -4.75
C LEU A 65 10.15 -13.75 -3.81
N GLU A 66 9.79 -13.34 -2.61
CA GLU A 66 9.23 -14.20 -1.58
C GLU A 66 7.89 -13.63 -1.12
N TRP A 67 6.84 -14.44 -1.22
CA TRP A 67 5.53 -14.09 -0.70
C TRP A 67 5.50 -14.14 0.83
N ILE A 68 4.94 -13.10 1.46
CA ILE A 68 4.78 -12.99 2.91
C ILE A 68 3.40 -13.43 3.33
N GLY A 69 2.37 -12.87 2.70
CA GLY A 69 1.00 -13.05 3.10
C GLY A 69 0.00 -12.28 2.26
N ILE A 70 -1.27 -12.45 2.60
CA ILE A 70 -2.43 -11.84 1.93
C ILE A 70 -3.43 -11.40 3.00
N ILE A 71 -4.13 -10.31 2.73
CA ILE A 71 -5.37 -9.94 3.42
C ILE A 71 -6.52 -9.81 2.41
N ILE A 72 -7.64 -10.47 2.70
CA ILE A 72 -8.83 -10.48 1.86
C ILE A 72 -9.90 -9.50 2.38
N TYR A 73 -10.94 -9.28 1.57
CA TYR A 73 -12.00 -8.29 1.79
C TYR A 73 -12.74 -8.35 3.13
N ASN A 74 -12.80 -9.52 3.78
CA ASN A 74 -13.43 -9.71 5.09
C ASN A 74 -12.43 -9.57 6.26
N GLY A 75 -11.16 -9.29 5.99
CA GLY A 75 -10.09 -9.18 6.98
C GLY A 75 -9.36 -10.50 7.27
N GLY A 76 -9.74 -11.61 6.63
CA GLY A 76 -9.01 -12.87 6.73
C GLY A 76 -7.57 -12.73 6.22
N THR A 77 -6.62 -13.33 6.93
CA THR A 77 -5.19 -13.31 6.58
C THR A 77 -4.64 -14.70 6.38
N ALA A 78 -3.77 -14.87 5.38
CA ALA A 78 -2.92 -16.04 5.25
C ALA A 78 -1.45 -15.62 5.08
N TYR A 79 -0.53 -16.49 5.50
CA TYR A 79 0.90 -16.22 5.54
C TYR A 79 1.67 -17.40 4.95
N LYS A 80 2.88 -17.13 4.45
CA LYS A 80 3.86 -18.18 4.19
C LYS A 80 4.27 -18.81 5.53
N ASP A 81 4.29 -20.14 5.60
CA ASP A 81 4.56 -20.87 6.86
C ASP A 81 5.84 -20.43 7.56
N SER A 82 6.93 -20.21 6.80
CA SER A 82 8.21 -19.76 7.34
C SER A 82 8.20 -18.33 7.91
N LEU A 83 7.16 -17.54 7.62
CA LEU A 83 7.06 -16.11 7.96
C LEU A 83 5.84 -15.78 8.84
N LYS A 84 4.95 -16.75 9.11
CA LYS A 84 3.70 -16.56 9.86
C LYS A 84 3.86 -15.90 11.24
N ASN A 85 4.98 -16.16 11.91
CA ASN A 85 5.29 -15.61 13.25
C ASN A 85 6.28 -14.43 13.21
N LYS A 86 6.56 -13.88 12.02
CA LYS A 86 7.51 -12.78 11.82
C LYS A 86 6.83 -11.48 11.44
N PHE A 87 5.65 -11.58 10.83
CA PHE A 87 4.90 -10.43 10.36
C PHE A 87 3.44 -10.49 10.77
N THR A 88 2.81 -9.32 10.87
CA THR A 88 1.38 -9.14 11.06
C THR A 88 0.86 -8.25 9.95
N ILE A 89 -0.20 -8.69 9.27
CA ILE A 89 -0.90 -7.91 8.25
C ILE A 89 -2.21 -7.39 8.86
N SER A 90 -2.47 -6.11 8.69
CA SER A 90 -3.73 -5.47 9.10
C SER A 90 -4.25 -4.53 8.03
N ARG A 91 -5.51 -4.12 8.15
CA ARG A 91 -6.14 -3.14 7.25
C ARG A 91 -6.93 -2.11 8.04
N ASP A 92 -6.95 -0.90 7.50
CA ASP A 92 -7.86 0.16 7.88
C ASP A 92 -8.66 0.58 6.65
N THR A 93 -9.94 0.20 6.64
CA THR A 93 -10.85 0.48 5.53
C THR A 93 -11.25 1.96 5.47
N SER A 94 -11.14 2.70 6.57
CA SER A 94 -11.47 4.13 6.60
C SER A 94 -10.44 4.98 5.86
N SER A 95 -9.16 4.59 5.95
CA SER A 95 -8.05 5.26 5.26
C SER A 95 -7.60 4.57 3.97
N SER A 96 -8.22 3.43 3.62
CA SER A 96 -7.80 2.56 2.51
C SER A 96 -6.33 2.13 2.63
N THR A 97 -5.90 1.79 3.85
CA THR A 97 -4.52 1.41 4.15
C THR A 97 -4.42 -0.06 4.52
N VAL A 98 -3.42 -0.76 3.98
CA VAL A 98 -2.99 -2.09 4.44
C VAL A 98 -1.60 -1.95 5.04
N SER A 99 -1.39 -2.51 6.24
CA SER A 99 -0.13 -2.40 6.96
C SER A 99 0.54 -3.76 7.12
N LEU A 100 1.87 -3.78 7.00
CA LEU A 100 2.72 -4.90 7.36
C LEU A 100 3.59 -4.49 8.54
N GLN A 101 3.45 -5.19 9.66
CA GLN A 101 4.27 -4.98 10.86
C GLN A 101 5.19 -6.18 11.06
N GLY A 102 6.42 -5.94 11.49
CA GLY A 102 7.40 -6.97 11.84
C GLY A 102 8.57 -6.39 12.62
N ALA A 103 9.63 -7.18 12.80
CA ALA A 103 10.90 -6.67 13.34
C ALA A 103 11.92 -6.50 12.21
N ALA A 104 12.63 -5.38 12.21
CA ALA A 104 13.81 -5.21 11.37
C ALA A 104 14.89 -6.19 11.83
N CYS A 105 15.36 -7.03 10.91
CA CYS A 105 16.45 -7.97 11.13
C CYS A 105 17.81 -7.26 11.06
#